data_AF-A0A4R9JQL7-F1
#
_entry.id   AF-A0A4R9JQL7-F1
#
_cell.length_a   1.000
_cell.length_b   1.000
_cell.length_c   1.000
_cell.angle_alpha   90.00
_cell.angle_beta   90.00
_cell.angle_gamma   90.00
#
_symmetry.space_group_name_H-M   'P 1'
#
loop_
_entity.id
_entity.type
_entity.pdbx_description
1 polymer ?
#
loop_
_entity_poly.entity_id
_entity_poly.type
_entity_poly.pdbx_seq_one_letter_code
_entity_poly.pdbx_strand_id
1 'polypeptide(L)'
;MGISSPTINFPVDETIKRIEYVKANAMGIIHEAKKIQREVSAIRSDTDAEEKERIDAADGKLGEILIRFLQKSFPKDGILCEDKAPIDGGEFKWVLDPVDGSMNFVRGLPLYAISFGLEHRDTPVGGVVIVPPQESVYSAVMGEGAFKNGEPIVTSRVSELNRAIFSPNLPTKRAHMIQEIMADLSGFLTYARSFRRTGSFVLDVCFIAEGVMDAIWEKTVKHWDVSAISVILSEAGGKLTDLNGVHYYTGLPELVASNGVLHSEILNLLKTVRSTVSRN
;
A
#
# COMPACT_ATOMS: atom_id res chain seq x y z
N MET A 1 -3.47 -27.91 -11.87
CA MET A 1 -2.03 -28.06 -11.61
C MET A 1 -1.65 -26.96 -10.64
N GLY A 2 -1.34 -27.31 -9.39
CA GLY A 2 -0.98 -26.33 -8.37
C GLY A 2 0.33 -25.69 -8.76
N ILE A 3 0.31 -24.38 -9.01
CA ILE A 3 1.53 -23.58 -9.07
C ILE A 3 2.03 -23.58 -7.63
N SER A 4 3.01 -24.43 -7.30
CA SER A 4 3.72 -24.25 -6.04
C SER A 4 4.39 -22.88 -6.15
N SER A 5 3.97 -21.93 -5.32
CA SER A 5 4.72 -20.68 -5.18
C SER A 5 6.19 -21.05 -4.98
N PRO A 6 7.14 -20.46 -5.71
CA PRO A 6 8.54 -20.78 -5.55
C PRO A 6 8.90 -20.67 -4.08
N THR A 7 9.59 -21.66 -3.52
CA THR A 7 10.09 -21.58 -2.16
C THR A 7 11.15 -20.49 -2.13
N ILE A 8 10.75 -19.29 -1.72
CA ILE A 8 11.65 -18.14 -1.60
C ILE A 8 12.56 -18.44 -0.41
N ASN A 9 13.84 -18.67 -0.67
CA ASN A 9 14.83 -18.91 0.38
C ASN A 9 15.42 -17.56 0.81
N PHE A 10 15.12 -17.14 2.03
CA PHE A 10 15.63 -15.89 2.60
C PHE A 10 15.96 -16.07 4.10
N PRO A 11 16.80 -15.20 4.68
CA PRO A 11 17.17 -15.29 6.09
C PRO A 11 16.03 -14.82 7.02
N VAL A 12 15.10 -15.71 7.38
CA VAL A 12 13.90 -15.41 8.18
C VAL A 12 14.21 -14.67 9.49
N ASP A 13 15.18 -15.13 10.28
CA ASP A 13 15.53 -14.50 11.55
C ASP A 13 16.02 -13.05 11.39
N GLU A 14 16.78 -12.78 10.33
CA GLU A 14 17.28 -11.43 10.01
C GLU A 14 16.17 -10.54 9.45
N THR A 15 15.17 -11.12 8.76
CA THR A 15 13.94 -10.43 8.36
C THR A 15 13.10 -10.05 9.58
N ILE A 16 12.82 -11.00 10.49
CA ILE A 16 12.05 -10.76 11.72
C ILE A 16 12.72 -9.65 12.57
N LYS A 17 14.03 -9.74 12.78
CA LYS A 17 14.80 -8.72 13.53
C LYS A 17 14.60 -7.31 12.99
N ARG A 18 14.56 -7.15 11.66
CA ARG A 18 14.34 -5.87 10.98
C ARG A 18 12.91 -5.36 11.17
N ILE A 19 11.93 -6.23 10.97
CA ILE A 19 10.51 -5.91 11.16
C ILE A 19 10.22 -5.52 12.61
N GLU A 20 10.72 -6.28 13.59
CA GLU A 20 10.58 -5.96 15.01
C GLU A 20 11.27 -4.65 15.39
N TYR A 21 12.41 -4.32 14.78
CA TYR A 21 13.07 -3.04 15.01
C TYR A 21 12.18 -1.85 14.60
N VAL A 22 11.52 -1.91 13.44
CA VAL A 22 10.59 -0.85 13.01
C VAL A 22 9.38 -0.78 13.94
N LYS A 23 8.77 -1.94 14.26
CA LYS A 23 7.61 -2.01 15.17
C LYS A 23 7.91 -1.41 16.55
N ALA A 24 9.04 -1.78 17.15
CA ALA A 24 9.44 -1.30 18.47
C ALA A 24 9.65 0.22 18.53
N ASN A 25 9.93 0.87 17.40
CA ASN A 25 10.16 2.31 17.29
C ASN A 25 8.98 3.07 16.65
N ALA A 26 7.87 2.40 16.35
CA ALA A 26 6.75 2.97 15.63
C ALA A 26 6.16 4.22 16.32
N MET A 27 6.08 4.23 17.65
CA MET A 27 5.56 5.39 18.40
C MET A 27 6.39 6.66 18.19
N GLY A 28 7.71 6.54 18.05
CA GLY A 28 8.57 7.68 17.73
C GLY A 28 8.31 8.21 16.33
N ILE A 29 8.14 7.30 15.36
CA ILE A 29 7.80 7.64 13.97
C ILE A 29 6.42 8.32 13.90
N ILE A 30 5.43 7.79 14.61
CA ILE A 30 4.07 8.37 14.73
C ILE A 30 4.14 9.79 15.28
N HIS A 31 4.94 10.03 16.32
CA HIS A 31 5.09 11.35 16.91
C HIS A 31 5.64 12.38 15.91
N GLU A 32 6.72 12.02 15.21
CA GLU A 32 7.32 12.89 14.20
C GLU A 32 6.37 13.14 13.03
N ALA A 33 5.69 12.12 12.51
CA ALA A 33 4.72 12.27 11.45
C ALA A 33 3.55 13.20 11.84
N LYS A 34 2.97 13.01 13.04
CA LYS A 34 1.90 13.90 13.56
C LYS A 34 2.40 15.34 13.76
N LYS A 35 3.66 15.52 14.17
CA LYS A 35 4.28 16.86 14.31
C LYS A 35 4.40 17.53 12.94
N ILE A 36 5.00 16.84 11.96
CA ILE A 36 5.16 17.36 10.59
C ILE A 36 3.79 17.66 9.98
N GLN A 37 2.81 16.77 10.13
CA GLN A 37 1.45 16.98 9.61
C GLN A 37 0.84 18.28 10.14
N ARG A 38 0.95 18.54 11.46
CA ARG A 38 0.44 19.78 12.07
C ARG A 38 1.12 21.02 11.50
N GLU A 39 2.44 20.98 11.31
CA GLU A 39 3.20 22.07 10.70
C GLU A 39 2.75 22.34 9.26
N VAL A 40 2.69 21.31 8.42
CA VAL A 40 2.38 21.50 6.99
C VAL A 40 0.90 21.83 6.77
N SER A 41 -0.02 21.26 7.54
CA SER A 41 -1.47 21.44 7.36
C SER A 41 -2.00 22.80 7.83
N ALA A 42 -1.22 23.53 8.63
CA ALA A 42 -1.51 24.90 9.04
C ALA A 42 -1.39 25.91 7.87
N ILE A 43 -0.67 25.55 6.81
CA ILE A 43 -0.48 26.37 5.62
C ILE A 43 -1.51 25.95 4.57
N ARG A 44 -2.11 26.89 3.85
CA ARG A 44 -2.97 26.62 2.68
C ARG A 44 -2.21 27.00 1.41
N SER A 45 -2.42 26.22 0.37
CA SER A 45 -1.93 26.52 -0.98
C SER A 45 -3.02 27.23 -1.77
N ASP A 46 -2.65 28.27 -2.50
CA ASP A 46 -3.53 28.97 -3.42
C ASP A 46 -3.39 28.42 -4.85
N THR A 47 -2.30 27.70 -5.13
CA THR A 47 -2.04 27.08 -6.44
C THR A 47 -1.64 25.61 -6.33
N ASP A 48 -1.83 24.86 -7.42
CA ASP A 48 -1.37 23.46 -7.54
C ASP A 48 0.15 23.33 -7.37
N ALA A 49 0.91 24.34 -7.78
CA ALA A 49 2.37 24.35 -7.67
C ALA A 49 2.81 24.44 -6.19
N GLU A 50 2.21 25.34 -5.42
CA GLU A 50 2.44 25.45 -3.98
C GLU A 50 1.98 24.21 -3.22
N GLU A 51 0.87 23.58 -3.64
CA GLU A 51 0.41 22.32 -3.05
C GLU A 51 1.41 21.19 -3.31
N LYS A 52 1.91 21.09 -4.55
CA LYS A 52 2.94 20.12 -4.89
C LYS A 52 4.21 20.33 -4.07
N GLU A 53 4.68 21.58 -3.93
CA GLU A 53 5.87 21.88 -3.12
C GLU A 53 5.68 21.48 -1.65
N ARG A 54 4.48 21.71 -1.08
CA ARG A 54 4.17 21.28 0.29
C ARG A 54 4.15 19.77 0.45
N ILE A 55 3.67 19.04 -0.56
CA ILE A 55 3.73 17.57 -0.61
C ILE A 55 5.19 17.13 -0.64
N ASP A 56 5.96 17.58 -1.64
CA ASP A 56 7.38 17.23 -1.79
C ASP A 56 8.20 17.54 -0.52
N ALA A 57 7.90 18.64 0.18
CA ALA A 57 8.57 19.02 1.43
C ALA A 57 8.21 18.09 2.61
N ALA A 58 6.94 17.66 2.70
CA ALA A 58 6.48 16.74 3.74
C ALA A 58 7.12 15.35 3.57
N ASP A 59 7.04 14.80 2.36
CA ASP A 59 7.69 13.55 1.96
C ASP A 59 9.20 13.63 2.18
N GLY A 60 9.82 14.73 1.70
CA GLY A 60 11.22 15.07 1.88
C GLY A 60 11.72 14.98 3.31
N LYS A 61 10.99 15.61 4.24
CA LYS A 61 11.36 15.68 5.65
C LYS A 61 11.20 14.33 6.33
N LEU A 62 10.09 13.64 6.08
CA LEU A 62 9.85 12.35 6.71
C LEU A 62 10.78 11.27 6.15
N GLY A 63 10.98 11.22 4.83
CA GLY A 63 11.90 10.30 4.17
C GLY A 63 13.32 10.37 4.73
N GLU A 64 13.85 11.56 4.98
CA GLU A 64 15.16 11.71 5.64
C GLU A 64 15.21 11.15 7.07
N ILE A 65 14.13 11.33 7.84
CA ILE A 65 14.03 10.79 9.19
C ILE A 65 14.04 9.25 9.13
N LEU A 66 13.26 8.66 8.22
CA LEU A 66 13.17 7.20 8.06
C LEU A 66 14.48 6.59 7.56
N ILE A 67 15.13 7.21 6.57
CA ILE A 67 16.44 6.78 6.06
C ILE A 67 17.48 6.79 7.17
N ARG A 68 17.62 7.91 7.91
CA ARG A 68 18.56 8.00 9.02
C ARG A 68 18.26 6.98 10.13
N PHE A 69 16.98 6.75 10.41
CA PHE A 69 16.53 5.76 11.38
C PHE A 69 16.97 4.33 11.01
N LEU A 70 16.85 3.95 9.74
CA LEU A 70 17.25 2.64 9.25
C LEU A 70 18.77 2.49 9.15
N GLN A 71 19.47 3.46 8.56
CA GLN A 71 20.93 3.43 8.41
C GLN A 71 21.67 3.34 9.75
N LYS A 72 21.09 3.87 10.84
CA LYS A 72 21.66 3.77 12.18
C LYS A 72 21.81 2.33 12.67
N SER A 73 20.86 1.45 12.32
CA SER A 73 20.81 0.06 12.82
C SER A 73 21.14 -0.98 11.75
N PHE A 74 20.89 -0.63 10.48
CA PHE A 74 21.13 -1.49 9.33
C PHE A 74 21.95 -0.75 8.24
N PRO A 75 23.19 -0.32 8.54
CA PRO A 75 24.01 0.48 7.63
C PRO A 75 24.44 -0.25 6.35
N LYS A 76 24.21 -1.57 6.27
CA LYS A 76 24.52 -2.40 5.10
C LYS A 76 23.31 -2.64 4.20
N ASP A 77 22.10 -2.32 4.64
CA ASP A 77 20.91 -2.53 3.83
C ASP A 77 20.82 -1.43 2.76
N GLY A 78 20.36 -1.78 1.56
CA GLY A 78 20.00 -0.81 0.54
C GLY A 78 18.72 -0.06 0.90
N ILE A 79 18.49 1.10 0.30
CA ILE A 79 17.25 1.87 0.51
C ILE A 79 16.76 2.45 -0.81
N LEU A 80 15.49 2.21 -1.12
CA LEU A 80 14.71 2.90 -2.14
C LEU A 80 13.62 3.71 -1.43
N CYS A 81 13.55 5.01 -1.66
CA CYS A 81 12.55 5.91 -1.07
C CYS A 81 11.96 6.75 -2.21
N GLU A 82 10.64 6.95 -2.22
CA GLU A 82 9.88 7.64 -3.28
C GLU A 82 10.58 8.91 -3.83
N ASP A 83 11.07 9.74 -2.94
CA ASP A 83 11.51 11.11 -3.19
C ASP A 83 13.03 11.32 -3.04
N LYS A 84 13.80 10.24 -2.83
CA LYS A 84 15.26 10.30 -2.61
C LYS A 84 16.03 9.45 -3.62
N ALA A 85 17.30 9.81 -3.81
CA ALA A 85 18.21 8.96 -4.56
C ALA A 85 18.36 7.59 -3.86
N PRO A 86 18.39 6.48 -4.62
CA PRO A 86 18.58 5.17 -4.04
C PRO A 86 19.94 5.07 -3.35
N ILE A 87 19.98 4.30 -2.28
CA ILE A 87 21.19 3.97 -1.53
C ILE A 87 21.49 2.51 -1.79
N ASP A 88 22.63 2.23 -2.43
CA ASP A 88 23.08 0.87 -2.67
C ASP A 88 23.43 0.17 -1.34
N GLY A 89 23.20 -1.13 -1.29
CA GLY A 89 23.51 -1.94 -0.12
C GLY A 89 23.70 -3.41 -0.46
N GLY A 90 23.64 -4.25 0.58
CA GLY A 90 23.75 -5.69 0.47
C GLY A 90 22.47 -6.35 -0.06
N GLU A 91 22.21 -7.57 0.40
CA GLU A 91 21.07 -8.35 -0.11
C GLU A 91 19.70 -7.87 0.39
N PHE A 92 19.68 -7.19 1.54
CA PHE A 92 18.47 -6.58 2.08
C PHE A 92 18.32 -5.16 1.58
N LYS A 93 17.10 -4.79 1.18
CA LYS A 93 16.75 -3.46 0.71
C LYS A 93 15.43 -3.02 1.34
N TRP A 94 15.42 -1.82 1.93
CA TRP A 94 14.21 -1.17 2.40
C TRP A 94 13.57 -0.39 1.26
N VAL A 95 12.27 -0.58 1.06
CA VAL A 95 11.48 0.17 0.09
C VAL A 95 10.47 1.01 0.86
N LEU A 96 10.61 2.33 0.79
CA LEU A 96 9.90 3.28 1.64
C LEU A 96 8.95 4.15 0.83
N ASP A 97 7.74 4.24 1.35
CA ASP A 97 6.81 5.34 1.07
C ASP A 97 6.66 6.13 2.37
N PRO A 98 7.31 7.31 2.48
CA PRO A 98 7.22 8.12 3.68
C PRO A 98 5.79 8.58 4.00
N VAL A 99 4.98 8.90 2.98
CA VAL A 99 3.61 9.38 3.16
C VAL A 99 2.71 8.93 2.00
N ASP A 100 2.16 7.71 2.13
CA ASP A 100 1.06 7.30 1.24
C ASP A 100 -0.20 8.08 1.61
N GLY A 101 -0.81 8.72 0.61
CA GLY A 101 -1.86 9.71 0.82
C GLY A 101 -1.32 11.10 1.19
N SER A 102 -0.24 11.55 0.57
CA SER A 102 0.39 12.86 0.82
C SER A 102 -0.58 14.04 0.74
N MET A 103 -1.58 13.97 -0.14
CA MET A 103 -2.66 14.98 -0.20
C MET A 103 -3.47 15.03 1.10
N ASN A 104 -3.83 13.87 1.66
CA ASN A 104 -4.50 13.81 2.95
C ASN A 104 -3.60 14.35 4.05
N PHE A 105 -2.32 14.00 4.02
CA PHE A 105 -1.33 14.48 4.97
C PHE A 105 -1.25 16.01 4.99
N VAL A 106 -0.98 16.65 3.85
CA VAL A 106 -0.84 18.13 3.78
C VAL A 106 -2.16 18.87 4.02
N ARG A 107 -3.32 18.23 3.82
CA ARG A 107 -4.63 18.81 4.14
C ARG A 107 -5.05 18.59 5.60
N GLY A 108 -4.32 17.77 6.36
CA GLY A 108 -4.63 17.43 7.75
C GLY A 108 -5.70 16.34 7.90
N LEU A 109 -6.01 15.60 6.84
CA LEU A 109 -6.95 14.49 6.89
C LEU A 109 -6.29 13.25 7.55
N PRO A 110 -6.99 12.55 8.46
CA PRO A 110 -6.43 11.43 9.21
C PRO A 110 -6.45 10.10 8.42
N LEU A 111 -6.12 10.15 7.12
CA LEU A 111 -6.19 9.02 6.18
C LEU A 111 -4.89 8.90 5.39
N TYR A 112 -3.80 8.52 6.06
CA TYR A 112 -2.49 8.33 5.44
C TYR A 112 -1.72 7.24 6.18
N ALA A 113 -0.69 6.72 5.53
CA ALA A 113 0.17 5.68 6.07
C ALA A 113 1.64 5.95 5.78
N ILE A 114 2.52 5.28 6.52
CA ILE A 114 3.96 5.25 6.31
C ILE A 114 4.32 3.79 6.05
N SER A 115 4.95 3.50 4.92
CA SER A 115 5.21 2.13 4.45
C SER A 115 6.69 1.78 4.51
N PHE A 116 6.99 0.60 5.06
CA PHE A 116 8.33 0.00 5.10
C PHE A 116 8.25 -1.40 4.49
N GLY A 117 8.58 -1.52 3.20
CA GLY A 117 8.82 -2.80 2.56
C GLY A 117 10.23 -3.28 2.85
N LEU A 118 10.40 -4.57 3.11
CA LEU A 118 11.71 -5.19 3.23
C LEU A 118 11.85 -6.28 2.17
N GLU A 119 12.85 -6.12 1.33
CA GLU A 119 13.15 -7.04 0.24
C GLU A 119 14.47 -7.76 0.51
N HIS A 120 14.52 -9.05 0.17
CA HIS A 120 15.76 -9.82 0.06
C HIS A 120 15.95 -10.17 -1.42
N ARG A 121 17.04 -9.69 -2.03
CA ARG A 121 17.32 -9.86 -3.46
C ARG A 121 16.12 -9.53 -4.36
N ASP A 122 15.58 -8.32 -4.18
CA ASP A 122 14.42 -7.77 -4.91
C ASP A 122 13.10 -8.53 -4.75
N THR A 123 13.02 -9.44 -3.78
CA THR A 123 11.79 -10.14 -3.42
C THR A 123 11.27 -9.61 -2.08
N PRO A 124 10.03 -9.07 -2.00
CA PRO A 124 9.42 -8.69 -0.74
C PRO A 124 9.31 -9.89 0.21
N VAL A 125 9.89 -9.76 1.40
CA VAL A 125 9.92 -10.81 2.44
C VAL A 125 9.35 -10.35 3.77
N GLY A 126 9.18 -9.04 3.96
CA GLY A 126 8.54 -8.46 5.13
C GLY A 126 7.98 -7.08 4.85
N GLY A 127 7.06 -6.63 5.71
CA GLY A 127 6.47 -5.30 5.60
C GLY A 127 6.02 -4.76 6.95
N VAL A 128 6.16 -3.44 7.15
CA VAL A 128 5.51 -2.70 8.22
C VAL A 128 4.78 -1.51 7.62
N VAL A 129 3.51 -1.31 7.99
CA VAL A 129 2.75 -0.11 7.66
C VAL A 129 2.30 0.54 8.96
N ILE A 130 2.67 1.80 9.14
CA ILE A 130 2.28 2.60 10.30
C ILE A 130 1.16 3.54 9.86
N VAL A 131 0.07 3.60 10.63
CA VAL A 131 -1.05 4.52 10.41
C VAL A 131 -1.09 5.50 11.58
N PRO A 132 -0.37 6.64 11.51
CA PRO A 132 -0.20 7.52 12.66
C PRO A 132 -1.50 8.03 13.30
N PRO A 133 -2.54 8.44 12.54
CA PRO A 133 -3.78 8.90 13.15
C PRO A 133 -4.47 7.85 14.03
N GLN A 134 -4.33 6.56 13.68
CA GLN A 134 -4.96 5.44 14.38
C GLN A 134 -4.03 4.75 15.37
N GLU A 135 -2.76 5.19 15.46
CA GLU A 135 -1.70 4.55 16.24
C GLU A 135 -1.64 3.03 15.98
N SER A 136 -1.87 2.65 14.72
CA SER A 136 -1.92 1.27 14.27
C SER A 136 -0.65 0.92 13.51
N VAL A 137 -0.11 -0.26 13.78
CA VAL A 137 1.08 -0.82 13.15
C VAL A 137 0.70 -2.18 12.56
N TYR A 138 0.60 -2.23 11.24
CA TYR A 138 0.45 -3.48 10.50
C TYR A 138 1.83 -4.05 10.22
N SER A 139 2.00 -5.35 10.33
CA SER A 139 3.29 -6.00 10.06
C SER A 139 3.10 -7.43 9.57
N ALA A 140 4.01 -7.88 8.71
CA ALA A 140 4.09 -9.28 8.30
C ALA A 140 5.52 -9.67 7.96
N VAL A 141 5.81 -10.95 8.12
CA VAL A 141 6.98 -11.64 7.55
C VAL A 141 6.43 -12.81 6.76
N MET A 142 6.97 -13.04 5.56
CA MET A 142 6.53 -14.13 4.69
C MET A 142 6.59 -15.47 5.43
N GLY A 143 5.46 -16.18 5.48
CA GLY A 143 5.29 -17.45 6.19
C GLY A 143 4.95 -17.35 7.68
N GLU A 144 4.96 -16.15 8.27
CA GLU A 144 4.77 -15.94 9.71
C GLU A 144 3.40 -15.31 10.06
N GLY A 145 2.57 -15.00 9.06
CA GLY A 145 1.29 -14.34 9.23
C GLY A 145 1.35 -12.80 9.24
N ALA A 146 0.17 -12.20 9.23
CA ALA A 146 -0.02 -10.76 9.29
C ALA A 146 -0.63 -10.34 10.64
N PHE A 147 -0.20 -9.17 11.13
CA PHE A 147 -0.59 -8.67 12.44
C PHE A 147 -0.92 -7.18 12.40
N LYS A 148 -1.83 -6.74 13.28
CA LYS A 148 -2.08 -5.33 13.61
C LYS A 148 -1.86 -5.15 15.11
N ASN A 149 -0.92 -4.29 15.49
CA ASN A 149 -0.56 -4.05 16.89
C ASN A 149 -0.21 -5.34 17.67
N GLY A 150 0.36 -6.34 16.98
CA GLY A 150 0.71 -7.63 17.57
C GLY A 150 -0.40 -8.69 17.55
N GLU A 151 -1.64 -8.31 17.24
CA GLU A 151 -2.75 -9.26 17.11
C GLU A 151 -2.87 -9.76 15.67
N PRO A 152 -3.11 -11.07 15.45
CA PRO A 152 -3.21 -11.63 14.11
C PRO A 152 -4.44 -11.08 13.38
N ILE A 153 -4.28 -10.80 12.08
CA ILE A 153 -5.34 -10.32 11.20
C ILE A 153 -5.56 -11.29 10.04
N VAL A 154 -6.79 -11.34 9.56
CA VAL A 154 -7.19 -12.12 8.37
C VAL A 154 -8.17 -11.32 7.54
N THR A 155 -8.15 -11.52 6.24
CA THR A 155 -9.11 -10.90 5.33
C THR A 155 -10.54 -11.35 5.63
N SER A 156 -11.51 -10.58 5.14
CA SER A 156 -12.92 -10.94 5.25
C SER A 156 -13.23 -12.23 4.48
N ARG A 157 -14.34 -12.88 4.83
CA ARG A 157 -14.89 -14.02 4.08
C ARG A 157 -16.04 -13.64 3.14
N VAL A 158 -16.21 -12.35 2.83
CA VAL A 158 -17.26 -11.89 1.92
C VAL A 158 -17.02 -12.53 0.55
N SER A 159 -18.03 -13.22 0.03
CA SER A 159 -17.94 -13.99 -1.22
C SER A 159 -18.91 -13.55 -2.30
N GLU A 160 -19.64 -12.46 -2.07
CA GLU A 160 -20.63 -11.91 -3.00
C GLU A 160 -20.39 -10.40 -3.16
N LEU A 161 -20.32 -9.91 -4.41
CA LEU A 161 -20.09 -8.49 -4.69
C LEU A 161 -21.11 -7.57 -3.97
N ASN A 162 -22.39 -7.94 -3.93
CA ASN A 162 -23.46 -7.14 -3.30
C ASN A 162 -23.31 -6.96 -1.78
N ARG A 163 -22.33 -7.65 -1.17
CA ARG A 163 -21.95 -7.52 0.23
C ARG A 163 -20.58 -6.85 0.41
N ALA A 164 -19.82 -6.71 -0.67
CA ALA A 164 -18.46 -6.19 -0.67
C ALA A 164 -18.40 -4.66 -0.47
N ILE A 165 -17.46 -4.22 0.36
CA ILE A 165 -16.99 -2.85 0.49
C ILE A 165 -15.79 -2.68 -0.43
N PHE A 166 -15.96 -1.86 -1.44
CA PHE A 166 -14.98 -1.63 -2.47
C PHE A 166 -14.35 -0.23 -2.32
N SER A 167 -13.03 -0.10 -2.50
CA SER A 167 -12.34 1.20 -2.50
C SER A 167 -11.64 1.45 -3.84
N PRO A 168 -12.16 2.27 -4.76
CA PRO A 168 -11.43 2.64 -5.96
C PRO A 168 -10.40 3.70 -5.62
N ASN A 169 -9.17 3.52 -6.09
CA ASN A 169 -8.28 4.66 -6.24
C ASN A 169 -8.27 5.16 -7.69
N LEU A 170 -8.30 6.49 -7.83
CA LEU A 170 -8.59 7.17 -9.09
C LEU A 170 -7.42 8.11 -9.40
N PRO A 171 -6.70 7.91 -10.52
CA PRO A 171 -5.47 8.65 -10.81
C PRO A 171 -5.73 10.14 -10.96
N THR A 172 -4.76 11.02 -10.68
CA THR A 172 -5.00 12.48 -10.71
C THR A 172 -5.20 13.03 -12.14
N LYS A 173 -4.54 12.45 -13.15
CA LYS A 173 -4.64 12.85 -14.58
C LYS A 173 -5.53 11.88 -15.37
N ARG A 174 -6.84 12.14 -15.36
CA ARG A 174 -7.87 11.17 -15.82
C ARG A 174 -8.31 11.29 -17.27
N ALA A 175 -7.99 12.37 -17.96
CA ALA A 175 -8.65 12.71 -19.23
C ALA A 175 -8.61 11.59 -20.28
N HIS A 176 -7.46 10.91 -20.41
CA HIS A 176 -7.27 9.81 -21.36
C HIS A 176 -7.85 8.46 -20.89
N MET A 177 -8.19 8.32 -19.60
CA MET A 177 -8.66 7.08 -18.97
C MET A 177 -10.12 7.18 -18.49
N ILE A 178 -10.77 8.32 -18.68
CA ILE A 178 -12.04 8.62 -18.00
C ILE A 178 -13.15 7.63 -18.38
N GLN A 179 -13.19 7.21 -19.65
CA GLN A 179 -14.19 6.22 -20.11
C GLN A 179 -14.01 4.88 -19.42
N GLU A 180 -12.77 4.41 -19.30
CA GLU A 180 -12.45 3.16 -18.61
C GLU A 180 -12.74 3.25 -17.12
N ILE A 181 -12.35 4.35 -16.47
CA ILE A 181 -12.64 4.63 -15.06
C ILE A 181 -14.16 4.65 -14.81
N MET A 182 -14.93 5.29 -15.69
CA MET A 182 -16.39 5.35 -15.56
C MET A 182 -17.04 3.97 -15.74
N ALA A 183 -16.52 3.14 -16.63
CA ALA A 183 -17.00 1.77 -16.78
C ALA A 183 -16.69 0.91 -15.56
N ASP A 184 -15.47 1.01 -15.03
CA ASP A 184 -15.09 0.34 -13.78
C ASP A 184 -16.05 0.79 -12.67
N LEU A 185 -16.15 2.10 -12.42
CA LEU A 185 -17.05 2.65 -11.39
C LEU A 185 -18.50 2.21 -11.59
N SER A 186 -19.03 2.23 -12.81
CA SER A 186 -20.39 1.78 -13.11
C SER A 186 -20.61 0.32 -12.72
N GLY A 187 -19.64 -0.56 -13.04
CA GLY A 187 -19.69 -1.96 -12.65
C GLY A 187 -19.83 -2.14 -11.15
N PHE A 188 -18.93 -1.54 -10.37
CA PHE A 188 -18.98 -1.71 -8.93
C PHE A 188 -20.17 -0.94 -8.31
N LEU A 189 -20.61 0.19 -8.87
CA LEU A 189 -21.79 0.92 -8.36
C LEU A 189 -23.05 0.11 -8.55
N THR A 190 -23.07 -0.74 -9.58
CA THR A 190 -24.17 -1.66 -9.85
C THR A 190 -24.15 -2.87 -8.91
N TYR A 191 -22.97 -3.44 -8.63
CA TYR A 191 -22.86 -4.75 -7.97
C TYR A 191 -22.30 -4.73 -6.54
N ALA A 192 -21.51 -3.74 -6.15
CA ALA A 192 -20.90 -3.68 -4.82
C ALA A 192 -21.87 -3.13 -3.76
N ARG A 193 -21.71 -3.55 -2.49
CA ARG A 193 -22.54 -3.03 -1.39
C ARG A 193 -22.34 -1.54 -1.16
N SER A 194 -21.08 -1.12 -1.10
CA SER A 194 -20.74 0.27 -0.81
C SER A 194 -19.33 0.62 -1.24
N PHE A 195 -19.10 1.92 -1.37
CA PHE A 195 -17.83 2.50 -1.77
C PHE A 195 -17.19 3.27 -0.64
N ARG A 196 -15.86 3.14 -0.53
CA ARG A 196 -15.02 4.07 0.23
C ARG A 196 -13.93 4.59 -0.70
N ARG A 197 -13.31 5.71 -0.37
CA ARG A 197 -12.09 6.16 -1.04
C ARG A 197 -11.32 6.95 -0.01
N THR A 198 -10.29 6.35 0.56
CA THR A 198 -9.50 7.03 1.58
C THR A 198 -8.52 8.00 0.95
N GLY A 199 -8.06 7.72 -0.28
CA GLY A 199 -7.00 8.47 -0.94
C GLY A 199 -5.59 8.03 -0.53
N SER A 200 -5.46 6.86 0.10
CA SER A 200 -4.20 6.20 0.46
C SER A 200 -4.33 4.72 0.08
N PHE A 201 -3.56 4.28 -0.92
CA PHE A 201 -3.63 2.92 -1.44
C PHE A 201 -3.13 1.90 -0.41
N VAL A 202 -2.03 2.22 0.27
CA VAL A 202 -1.43 1.40 1.33
C VAL A 202 -2.41 1.20 2.48
N LEU A 203 -3.11 2.25 2.91
CA LEU A 203 -4.11 2.17 3.98
C LEU A 203 -5.32 1.32 3.57
N ASP A 204 -5.83 1.50 2.35
CA ASP A 204 -6.95 0.71 1.84
C ASP A 204 -6.61 -0.78 1.77
N VAL A 205 -5.38 -1.14 1.39
CA VAL A 205 -4.93 -2.53 1.38
C VAL A 205 -4.76 -3.09 2.80
N CYS A 206 -4.30 -2.28 3.77
CA CYS A 206 -4.28 -2.69 5.17
C CYS A 206 -5.68 -2.96 5.72
N PHE A 207 -6.67 -2.15 5.33
CA PHE A 207 -8.08 -2.37 5.66
C PHE A 207 -8.65 -3.65 5.04
N ILE A 208 -8.18 -4.04 3.86
CA ILE A 208 -8.53 -5.35 3.29
C ILE A 208 -7.87 -6.47 4.10
N ALA A 209 -6.59 -6.33 4.45
CA ALA A 209 -5.85 -7.31 5.24
C ALA A 209 -6.47 -7.58 6.62
N GLU A 210 -7.06 -6.57 7.27
CA GLU A 210 -7.81 -6.75 8.53
C GLU A 210 -9.31 -7.08 8.36
N GLY A 211 -9.77 -7.20 7.11
CA GLY A 211 -11.13 -7.67 6.80
C GLY A 211 -12.24 -6.64 6.99
N VAL A 212 -11.92 -5.34 7.10
CA VAL A 212 -12.92 -4.26 7.16
C VAL A 212 -13.28 -3.69 5.78
N MET A 213 -12.45 -3.96 4.78
CA MET A 213 -12.73 -3.75 3.36
C MET A 213 -12.50 -5.05 2.58
N ASP A 214 -13.03 -5.13 1.36
CA ASP A 214 -13.04 -6.38 0.60
C ASP A 214 -12.19 -6.33 -0.66
N ALA A 215 -12.08 -5.17 -1.30
CA ALA A 215 -11.28 -5.02 -2.52
C ALA A 215 -10.97 -3.56 -2.91
N ILE A 216 -9.92 -3.42 -3.70
CA ILE A 216 -9.44 -2.19 -4.33
C ILE A 216 -8.89 -2.51 -5.73
N TRP A 217 -9.02 -1.55 -6.63
CA TRP A 217 -8.21 -1.49 -7.84
C TRP A 217 -7.48 -0.14 -7.83
N GLU A 218 -6.24 -0.16 -8.32
CA GLU A 218 -5.41 1.03 -8.53
C GLU A 218 -4.78 0.93 -9.91
N LYS A 219 -4.81 2.03 -10.66
CA LYS A 219 -4.31 2.12 -12.05
C LYS A 219 -2.94 2.75 -12.18
N THR A 220 -2.42 3.32 -11.10
CA THR A 220 -1.08 3.87 -11.04
C THR A 220 -0.46 3.57 -9.69
N VAL A 221 0.28 2.47 -9.59
CA VAL A 221 1.14 2.18 -8.42
C VAL A 221 2.61 2.37 -8.75
N LYS A 222 3.36 2.72 -7.71
CA LYS A 222 4.81 2.69 -7.66
C LYS A 222 5.26 1.52 -6.81
N HIS A 223 6.54 1.17 -6.92
CA HIS A 223 7.07 0.02 -6.21
C HIS A 223 7.00 0.19 -4.68
N TRP A 224 7.19 1.42 -4.20
CA TRP A 224 7.10 1.76 -2.77
C TRP A 224 5.69 1.65 -2.20
N ASP A 225 4.66 1.93 -2.99
CA ASP A 225 3.26 1.73 -2.60
C ASP A 225 2.94 0.25 -2.32
N VAL A 226 3.69 -0.69 -2.92
CA VAL A 226 3.30 -2.11 -2.97
C VAL A 226 4.18 -3.03 -2.12
N SER A 227 5.47 -2.73 -1.98
CA SER A 227 6.45 -3.68 -1.39
C SER A 227 6.00 -4.21 -0.03
N ALA A 228 5.65 -3.33 0.93
CA ALA A 228 5.20 -3.75 2.26
C ALA A 228 3.84 -4.48 2.25
N ILE A 229 2.85 -3.90 1.56
CA ILE A 229 1.47 -4.39 1.59
C ILE A 229 1.29 -5.70 0.83
N SER A 230 2.17 -6.01 -0.13
CA SER A 230 2.15 -7.29 -0.86
C SER A 230 2.32 -8.47 0.10
N VAL A 231 3.25 -8.35 1.06
CA VAL A 231 3.50 -9.36 2.09
C VAL A 231 2.35 -9.35 3.10
N ILE A 232 1.97 -8.18 3.62
CA ILE A 232 0.91 -8.06 4.63
C ILE A 232 -0.42 -8.65 4.13
N LEU A 233 -0.85 -8.30 2.92
CA LEU A 233 -2.10 -8.80 2.37
C LEU A 233 -2.05 -10.31 2.10
N SER A 234 -0.94 -10.80 1.56
CA SER A 234 -0.78 -12.23 1.25
C SER A 234 -0.82 -13.09 2.52
N GLU A 235 -0.10 -12.66 3.56
CA GLU A 235 -0.07 -13.33 4.87
C GLU A 235 -1.42 -13.26 5.61
N ALA A 236 -2.23 -12.23 5.34
CA ALA A 236 -3.61 -12.15 5.84
C ALA A 236 -4.61 -13.04 5.06
N GLY A 237 -4.18 -13.72 3.99
CA GLY A 237 -5.02 -14.55 3.13
C GLY A 237 -5.66 -13.84 1.93
N GLY A 238 -5.25 -12.61 1.66
CA GLY A 238 -5.70 -11.83 0.52
C GLY A 238 -4.95 -12.13 -0.78
N LYS A 239 -5.30 -11.41 -1.84
CA LYS A 239 -4.64 -11.50 -3.15
C LYS A 239 -4.37 -10.12 -3.71
N LEU A 240 -3.18 -9.96 -4.27
CA LEU A 240 -2.76 -8.81 -5.06
C LEU A 240 -2.25 -9.31 -6.41
N THR A 241 -2.84 -8.85 -7.51
CA THR A 241 -2.48 -9.26 -8.87
C THR A 241 -2.62 -8.14 -9.88
N ASP A 242 -2.08 -8.35 -11.08
CA ASP A 242 -2.52 -7.62 -12.27
C ASP A 242 -3.95 -8.05 -12.71
N LEU A 243 -4.47 -7.49 -13.81
CA LEU A 243 -5.78 -7.86 -14.36
C LEU A 243 -5.83 -9.28 -14.96
N ASN A 244 -4.68 -9.88 -15.24
CA ASN A 244 -4.60 -11.25 -15.73
C ASN A 244 -4.60 -12.28 -14.59
N GLY A 245 -4.57 -11.82 -13.33
CA GLY A 245 -4.51 -12.68 -12.15
C GLY A 245 -3.09 -13.17 -11.83
N VAL A 246 -2.07 -12.53 -12.41
CA VAL A 246 -0.67 -12.84 -12.12
C VAL A 246 -0.31 -12.19 -10.79
N HIS A 247 0.11 -13.02 -9.82
CA HIS A 247 0.54 -12.56 -8.50
C HIS A 247 1.78 -11.66 -8.62
N TYR A 248 1.84 -10.67 -7.74
CA TYR A 248 2.70 -9.53 -7.97
C TYR A 248 3.57 -9.19 -6.77
N TYR A 249 4.85 -8.92 -7.06
CA TYR A 249 5.85 -8.48 -6.09
C TYR A 249 6.56 -7.16 -6.48
N THR A 250 6.61 -6.76 -7.77
CA THR A 250 7.46 -5.64 -8.25
C THR A 250 6.88 -4.85 -9.44
N GLY A 251 6.86 -3.51 -9.36
CA GLY A 251 6.41 -2.50 -10.37
C GLY A 251 5.47 -2.90 -11.55
N LEU A 252 4.20 -2.43 -11.57
CA LEU A 252 3.25 -2.52 -12.71
C LEU A 252 2.28 -1.32 -12.65
N PRO A 253 1.68 -0.90 -13.78
CA PRO A 253 0.78 0.26 -13.77
C PRO A 253 -0.50 -0.01 -12.98
N GLU A 254 -1.15 -1.16 -13.18
CA GLU A 254 -2.48 -1.43 -12.62
C GLU A 254 -2.55 -2.74 -11.83
N LEU A 255 -3.15 -2.67 -10.64
CA LEU A 255 -3.29 -3.78 -9.71
C LEU A 255 -4.72 -3.90 -9.14
N VAL A 256 -5.06 -5.12 -8.73
CA VAL A 256 -6.26 -5.45 -7.98
C VAL A 256 -5.85 -6.13 -6.68
N ALA A 257 -6.28 -5.58 -5.55
CA ALA A 257 -6.18 -6.21 -4.25
C ALA A 257 -7.56 -6.62 -3.76
N SER A 258 -7.65 -7.77 -3.08
CA SER A 258 -8.92 -8.25 -2.52
C SER A 258 -8.71 -9.19 -1.34
N ASN A 259 -9.82 -9.52 -0.67
CA ASN A 259 -9.89 -10.53 0.37
C ASN A 259 -9.55 -11.97 -0.08
N GLY A 260 -9.18 -12.16 -1.36
CA GLY A 260 -8.80 -13.44 -1.95
C GLY A 260 -9.99 -14.24 -2.49
N VAL A 261 -11.13 -14.21 -1.79
CA VAL A 261 -12.37 -14.91 -2.16
C VAL A 261 -13.04 -14.26 -3.37
N LEU A 262 -13.20 -12.93 -3.35
CA LEU A 262 -13.86 -12.16 -4.43
C LEU A 262 -12.98 -11.97 -5.67
N HIS A 263 -11.70 -12.34 -5.59
CA HIS A 263 -10.68 -11.88 -6.52
C HIS A 263 -11.01 -12.19 -7.98
N SER A 264 -11.38 -13.44 -8.29
CA SER A 264 -11.72 -13.84 -9.66
C SER A 264 -13.00 -13.16 -10.18
N GLU A 265 -13.98 -12.91 -9.31
CA GLU A 265 -15.21 -12.22 -9.66
C GLU A 265 -14.95 -10.75 -10.02
N ILE A 266 -14.09 -10.08 -9.24
CA ILE A 266 -13.63 -8.71 -9.47
C ILE A 266 -12.90 -8.58 -10.81
N LEU A 267 -11.95 -9.48 -11.09
CA LEU A 267 -11.23 -9.48 -12.36
C LEU A 267 -12.16 -9.67 -13.56
N ASN A 268 -13.17 -10.55 -13.43
CA ASN A 268 -14.16 -10.77 -14.48
C ASN A 268 -15.08 -9.56 -14.67
N LEU A 269 -15.50 -8.90 -13.58
CA LEU A 269 -16.29 -7.68 -13.63
C LEU A 269 -15.55 -6.58 -14.40
N LEU A 270 -14.31 -6.29 -14.02
CA LEU A 270 -13.46 -5.29 -14.67
C LEU A 270 -13.29 -5.57 -16.17
N LYS A 271 -12.98 -6.81 -16.55
CA LYS A 271 -12.87 -7.22 -17.96
C LYS A 271 -14.18 -7.00 -18.73
N THR A 272 -15.31 -7.36 -18.12
CA THR A 272 -16.63 -7.26 -18.75
C THR A 272 -17.00 -5.80 -19.03
N VAL A 273 -16.90 -4.93 -18.02
CA VAL A 273 -17.29 -3.52 -18.17
C VAL A 273 -16.38 -2.78 -19.13
N ARG A 274 -15.07 -3.05 -19.13
CA ARG A 274 -14.12 -2.43 -20.07
C ARG A 274 -14.32 -2.86 -21.52
N SER A 275 -14.66 -4.14 -21.74
CA SER A 275 -14.96 -4.63 -23.09
C SER A 275 -16.18 -3.94 -23.73
N THR A 276 -17.06 -3.37 -22.90
CA THR A 276 -18.24 -2.62 -23.36
C THR A 276 -17.86 -1.22 -23.84
N VAL A 277 -16.82 -0.62 -23.26
CA VAL A 277 -16.29 0.68 -23.67
C VAL A 277 -15.51 0.58 -24.98
N SER A 278 -14.68 -0.46 -25.15
CA SER A 278 -13.84 -0.61 -26.36
C SER A 278 -14.62 -0.91 -27.65
N ARG A 279 -15.93 -1.20 -27.55
CA ARG A 279 -16.81 -1.50 -28.69
C ARG A 279 -17.60 -0.28 -29.19
N ASN A 280 -17.54 0.84 -28.49
CA ASN A 280 -18.19 2.12 -28.84
C ASN A 280 -17.14 3.14 -29.30
#